data_AF-A3GEV4-F1
#
_entry.id   AF-A3GEV4-F1
#
_cell.length_a   1.000
_cell.length_b   1.000
_cell.length_c   1.000
_cell.angle_alpha   90.00
_cell.angle_beta   90.00
_cell.angle_gamma   90.00
#
_symmetry.space_group_name_H-M   'P 1'
#
loop_
_entity.id
_entity.type
_entity.pdbx_description
1 polymer ?
#
loop_
_entity_poly.entity_id
_entity_poly.type
_entity_poly.pdbx_seq_one_letter_code
_entity_poly.pdbx_strand_id
1 'polypeptide(L)'
;MTIRSVGHKFNEAATESGLILTPSAISEALKIKVEYTDYLMALLRLAEEIVEYTSSTIVRYLSIGYKDVGFALPVINQRLISHVQQGFQTLDLKNDSLRRKYDGLKYSVKKLNEIVYDLSLRGLLHYEINLI
;
A
#
# COMPACT_ATOMS: atom_id res chain seq x y z
N MET A 1 -13.59 9.94 4.72
CA MET A 1 -14.37 9.39 3.60
C MET A 1 -14.56 7.91 3.89
N THR A 2 -15.79 7.49 4.19
CA THR A 2 -16.07 6.20 4.85
C THR A 2 -16.81 5.28 3.88
N ILE A 3 -16.34 4.04 3.75
CA ILE A 3 -16.90 3.01 2.86
C ILE A 3 -17.72 2.06 3.71
N ARG A 4 -18.99 1.84 3.34
CA ARG A 4 -19.82 0.74 3.86
C ARG A 4 -20.21 -0.17 2.70
N SER A 5 -19.94 -1.46 2.87
CA SER A 5 -20.38 -2.54 1.96
C SER A 5 -21.76 -3.04 2.40
N VAL A 6 -22.66 -3.20 1.44
CA VAL A 6 -23.88 -4.00 1.59
C VAL A 6 -23.56 -5.41 1.08
N GLY A 7 -23.85 -6.43 1.89
CA GLY A 7 -24.05 -7.78 1.35
C GLY A 7 -23.00 -8.86 1.63
N HIS A 8 -22.23 -8.76 2.70
CA HIS A 8 -21.83 -9.87 3.58
C HIS A 8 -21.18 -9.20 4.76
N LYS A 9 -21.55 -9.58 6.00
CA LYS A 9 -21.03 -8.95 7.23
C LYS A 9 -19.51 -9.14 7.34
N PHE A 10 -18.74 -8.32 6.64
CA PHE A 10 -17.35 -8.05 6.95
C PHE A 10 -17.37 -7.18 8.19
N ASN A 11 -17.09 -7.85 9.29
CA ASN A 11 -16.94 -7.36 10.64
C ASN A 11 -16.21 -6.00 10.67
N GLU A 12 -16.57 -5.14 11.62
CA GLU A 12 -16.10 -3.75 11.84
C GLU A 12 -14.57 -3.59 11.91
N ALA A 13 -13.80 -4.67 11.87
CA ALA A 13 -12.34 -4.73 11.78
C ALA A 13 -11.73 -4.27 10.44
N ALA A 14 -12.53 -4.06 9.38
CA ALA A 14 -12.01 -3.64 8.07
C ALA A 14 -11.49 -2.18 8.04
N THR A 15 -11.75 -1.39 9.08
CA THR A 15 -11.33 0.02 9.16
C THR A 15 -9.81 0.20 9.35
N GLU A 16 -9.08 -0.87 9.68
CA GLU A 16 -7.64 -0.84 9.99
C GLU A 16 -6.72 -1.30 8.86
N SER A 17 -7.28 -1.76 7.72
CA SER A 17 -6.49 -2.30 6.62
C SER A 17 -5.84 -1.18 5.80
N GLY A 18 -4.51 -1.12 5.78
CA GLY A 18 -3.76 -0.10 5.02
C GLY A 18 -3.43 1.18 5.80
N LEU A 19 -3.30 1.09 7.12
CA LEU A 19 -2.76 2.15 7.95
C LEU A 19 -1.24 2.02 8.11
N ILE A 20 -0.54 3.16 8.12
CA ILE A 20 0.88 3.23 8.45
C ILE A 20 0.99 3.61 9.92
N LEU A 21 1.70 2.81 10.71
CA LEU A 21 1.93 3.10 12.12
C LEU A 21 2.80 4.33 12.28
N THR A 22 2.44 5.23 13.20
CA THR A 22 3.27 6.40 13.53
C THR A 22 4.54 5.96 14.28
N PRO A 23 5.61 6.77 14.26
CA PRO A 23 6.81 6.49 15.05
C PRO A 23 6.51 6.31 16.54
N SER A 24 5.54 7.05 17.10
CA SER A 24 5.10 6.91 18.49
C SER A 24 4.45 5.55 18.76
N ALA A 25 3.57 5.09 17.87
CA ALA A 25 2.93 3.79 17.99
C ALA A 25 3.94 2.64 17.89
N ILE A 26 4.94 2.76 17.00
CA ILE A 26 6.02 1.77 16.88
C ILE A 26 6.89 1.77 18.14
N SER A 27 7.22 2.94 18.67
CA SER A 27 8.00 3.08 19.90
C SER A 27 7.30 2.42 21.08
N GLU A 28 5.98 2.62 21.21
CA GLU A 28 5.17 2.02 22.26
C GLU A 28 5.07 0.49 22.12
N ALA A 29 4.79 -0.01 20.91
CA ALA A 29 4.64 -1.44 20.65
C ALA A 29 5.96 -2.22 20.87
N LEU A 30 7.09 -1.65 20.44
CA LEU A 30 8.39 -2.32 20.48
C LEU A 30 9.22 -1.95 21.71
N LYS A 31 8.80 -0.96 22.50
CA LYS A 31 9.55 -0.42 23.65
C LYS A 31 10.97 0.03 23.28
N ILE A 32 11.13 0.58 22.07
CA ILE A 32 12.40 1.12 21.57
C ILE A 32 12.24 2.60 21.22
N LYS A 33 13.34 3.36 21.29
CA LYS A 33 13.38 4.71 20.71
C LYS A 33 13.47 4.59 19.19
N VAL A 34 12.56 5.25 18.48
CA VAL A 34 12.55 5.28 17.01
C VAL A 34 13.03 6.64 16.54
N GLU A 35 14.14 6.67 15.79
CA GLU A 35 14.61 7.87 15.11
C GLU A 35 13.83 8.08 13.81
N TYR A 36 13.49 9.33 13.50
CA TYR A 36 12.69 9.65 12.30
C TYR A 36 13.37 9.24 10.99
N THR A 37 14.70 9.37 10.90
CA THR A 37 15.46 8.95 9.72
C THR A 37 15.31 7.45 9.46
N ASP A 38 15.41 6.64 10.51
CA ASP A 38 15.30 5.18 10.41
C ASP A 38 13.87 4.76 10.06
N TYR A 39 12.88 5.43 10.67
CA TYR A 39 11.48 5.23 10.33
C TYR A 39 11.18 5.53 8.85
N LEU A 40 11.62 6.68 8.35
CA LEU A 40 11.40 7.07 6.95
C LEU A 40 12.12 6.12 5.99
N MET A 41 13.34 5.70 6.31
CA MET A 41 14.08 4.71 5.53
C MET A 41 13.36 3.36 5.52
N ALA A 42 12.85 2.92 6.67
CA ALA A 42 12.07 1.69 6.79
C ALA A 42 10.76 1.77 6.00
N LEU A 43 10.09 2.92 6.00
CA LEU A 43 8.85 3.14 5.26
C LEU A 43 9.07 3.05 3.74
N LEU A 44 10.18 3.58 3.22
CA LEU A 44 10.54 3.44 1.80
C LEU A 44 10.87 1.99 1.42
N ARG A 45 11.53 1.24 2.31
CA ARG A 45 11.76 -0.21 2.10
C ARG A 45 10.47 -0.99 2.12
N LEU A 46 9.58 -0.69 3.07
CA LEU A 46 8.26 -1.30 3.16
C LEU A 46 7.45 -1.07 1.89
N ALA A 47 7.55 0.10 1.26
CA ALA A 47 6.89 0.38 0.00
C ALA A 47 7.33 -0.55 -1.13
N GLU A 48 8.61 -0.90 -1.20
CA GLU A 48 9.15 -1.86 -2.18
C GLU A 48 8.64 -3.28 -1.90
N GLU A 49 8.66 -3.70 -0.64
CA GLU A 49 8.17 -5.02 -0.21
C GLU A 49 6.66 -5.19 -0.48
N ILE A 50 5.85 -4.14 -0.28
CA ILE A 50 4.41 -4.17 -0.57
C ILE A 50 4.16 -4.43 -2.06
N VAL A 51 4.94 -3.80 -2.95
CA VAL A 51 4.80 -3.99 -4.39
C VAL A 51 5.12 -5.43 -4.78
N GLU A 52 6.20 -5.97 -4.21
CA GLU A 52 6.63 -7.34 -4.50
C GLU A 52 5.65 -8.38 -3.93
N TYR A 53 5.17 -8.16 -2.71
CA TYR A 53 4.10 -8.93 -2.10
C TYR A 53 2.83 -8.92 -2.95
N THR A 54 2.44 -7.75 -3.47
CA THR A 54 1.26 -7.60 -4.33
C THR A 54 1.40 -8.43 -5.61
N SER A 55 2.52 -8.27 -6.31
CA SER A 55 2.82 -9.00 -7.55
C SER A 55 2.83 -10.52 -7.32
N SER A 56 3.61 -10.97 -6.33
CA SER A 56 3.74 -12.38 -5.97
C SER A 56 2.40 -13.00 -5.59
N THR A 57 1.58 -12.27 -4.86
CA THR A 57 0.26 -12.72 -4.44
C THR A 57 -0.68 -12.88 -5.63
N ILE A 58 -0.76 -11.87 -6.52
CA ILE A 58 -1.60 -11.94 -7.72
C ILE A 58 -1.19 -13.11 -8.61
N VAL A 59 0.10 -13.27 -8.91
CA VAL A 59 0.59 -14.36 -9.74
C VAL A 59 0.20 -15.71 -9.14
N ARG A 60 0.37 -15.89 -7.83
CA ARG A 60 -0.02 -17.11 -7.13
C ARG A 60 -1.51 -17.40 -7.26
N TYR A 61 -2.37 -16.40 -7.01
CA TYR A 61 -3.83 -16.57 -7.10
C TYR A 61 -4.31 -16.84 -8.53
N LEU A 62 -3.74 -16.17 -9.53
CA LEU A 62 -4.06 -16.43 -10.94
C LEU A 62 -3.62 -17.83 -11.39
N SER A 63 -2.50 -18.32 -10.87
CA SER A 63 -1.97 -19.65 -11.20
C SER A 63 -2.86 -20.78 -10.69
N ILE A 64 -3.51 -20.60 -9.53
CA ILE A 64 -4.43 -21.58 -8.94
C ILE A 64 -5.89 -21.43 -9.44
N GLY A 65 -6.14 -20.58 -10.44
CA GLY A 65 -7.46 -20.45 -11.06
C GLY A 65 -8.46 -19.58 -10.27
N TYR A 66 -8.00 -18.82 -9.28
CA TYR A 66 -8.84 -17.93 -8.47
C TYR A 66 -9.15 -16.63 -9.24
N LYS A 67 -9.93 -16.74 -10.32
CA LYS A 67 -10.34 -15.61 -11.19
C LYS A 67 -11.69 -15.03 -10.80
N ASP A 68 -12.56 -15.82 -10.18
CA ASP A 68 -13.94 -15.42 -9.86
C ASP A 68 -14.07 -14.60 -8.57
N VAL A 69 -13.00 -14.58 -7.76
CA VAL A 69 -12.95 -13.79 -6.52
C VAL A 69 -12.06 -12.59 -6.78
N GLY A 70 -12.68 -11.46 -7.13
CA GLY A 70 -11.95 -10.27 -7.55
C GLY A 70 -10.98 -9.76 -6.46
N PHE A 71 -9.94 -9.07 -6.91
CA PHE A 71 -8.83 -8.61 -6.08
C PHE A 71 -9.09 -7.19 -5.53
N ALA A 72 -9.15 -7.07 -4.20
CA ALA A 72 -9.15 -5.78 -3.51
C ALA A 72 -7.73 -5.32 -3.11
N LEU A 73 -6.84 -6.27 -2.84
CA LEU A 73 -5.46 -6.04 -2.37
C LEU A 73 -4.67 -5.01 -3.21
N PRO A 74 -4.65 -5.08 -4.56
CA PRO A 74 -3.82 -4.20 -5.37
C PRO A 74 -4.28 -2.75 -5.28
N VAL A 75 -5.59 -2.52 -5.16
CA VAL A 75 -6.19 -1.19 -5.01
C VAL A 75 -5.86 -0.60 -3.63
N ILE A 76 -5.94 -1.41 -2.57
CA ILE A 76 -5.56 -1.00 -1.21
C ILE A 76 -4.08 -0.61 -1.17
N ASN A 77 -3.21 -1.44 -1.73
CA ASN A 77 -1.77 -1.21 -1.73
C ASN A 77 -1.38 -0.01 -2.61
N GLN A 78 -2.03 0.18 -3.77
CA GLN A 78 -1.85 1.38 -4.59
C GLN A 78 -2.12 2.65 -3.78
N ARG A 79 -3.26 2.73 -3.09
CA ARG A 79 -3.61 3.90 -2.27
C ARG A 79 -2.64 4.14 -1.13
N LEU A 80 -2.22 3.06 -0.46
CA LEU A 80 -1.23 3.11 0.61
C LEU A 80 0.08 3.75 0.11
N ILE A 81 0.62 3.26 -1.00
CA ILE A 81 1.87 3.79 -1.56
C ILE A 81 1.69 5.22 -2.09
N SER A 82 0.53 5.57 -2.64
CA SER A 82 0.22 6.96 -3.01
C SER A 82 0.21 7.90 -1.79
N HIS A 83 -0.35 7.47 -0.66
CA HIS A 83 -0.29 8.27 0.59
C HIS A 83 1.15 8.41 1.11
N VAL A 84 1.96 7.35 1.04
CA VAL A 84 3.40 7.44 1.36
C VAL A 84 4.06 8.49 0.48
N GLN A 85 3.86 8.42 -0.83
CA GLN A 85 4.44 9.36 -1.79
C GLN A 85 4.04 10.81 -1.48
N GLN A 86 2.76 11.07 -1.23
CA GLN A 86 2.27 12.40 -0.87
C GLN A 86 2.89 12.88 0.44
N GLY A 87 3.03 12.00 1.44
CA GLY A 87 3.73 12.32 2.69
C GLY A 87 5.17 12.76 2.44
N PHE A 88 5.93 12.00 1.65
CA PHE A 88 7.32 12.36 1.33
C PHE A 88 7.45 13.64 0.49
N GLN A 89 6.47 13.97 -0.35
CA GLN A 89 6.46 15.24 -1.11
C GLN A 89 6.35 16.47 -0.21
N THR A 90 5.79 16.34 1.00
CA THR A 90 5.71 17.44 1.98
C THR A 90 7.00 17.63 2.78
N LEU A 91 7.93 16.69 2.72
CA LEU A 91 9.15 16.71 3.53
C LEU A 91 10.32 17.32 2.76
N ASP A 92 11.04 18.25 3.39
CA ASP A 92 12.34 18.73 2.91
C ASP A 92 13.45 17.77 3.35
N LEU A 93 13.79 16.81 2.48
CA LEU A 93 14.77 15.76 2.78
C LEU A 93 16.21 16.29 2.65
N LYS A 94 16.84 16.58 3.79
CA LYS A 94 18.28 16.97 3.85
C LYS A 94 19.25 15.79 3.87
N ASN A 95 18.75 14.56 4.03
CA ASN A 95 19.58 13.36 4.07
C ASN A 95 19.72 12.76 2.66
N ASP A 96 20.94 12.78 2.12
CA ASP A 96 21.24 12.28 0.78
C ASP A 96 20.87 10.82 0.55
N SER A 97 21.07 9.95 1.55
CA SER A 97 20.75 8.53 1.43
C SER A 97 19.24 8.30 1.33
N LEU A 98 18.47 9.04 2.13
CA LEU A 98 17.02 8.97 2.16
C LEU A 98 16.42 9.55 0.87
N ARG A 99 16.98 10.66 0.38
CA ARG A 99 16.61 11.25 -0.90
C ARG A 99 16.81 10.30 -2.07
N ARG A 100 17.98 9.65 -2.16
CA ARG A 100 18.26 8.64 -3.19
C ARG A 100 17.27 7.48 -3.17
N LYS A 101 16.87 7.03 -1.97
CA LYS A 101 15.88 5.96 -1.81
C LYS A 101 14.48 6.44 -2.21
N TYR A 102 14.11 7.67 -1.83
CA TYR A 102 12.84 8.30 -2.20
C TYR A 102 12.72 8.47 -3.72
N ASP A 103 13.79 8.83 -4.44
CA ASP A 103 13.79 8.93 -5.90
C ASP A 103 13.41 7.59 -6.58
N GLY A 104 13.62 6.46 -5.89
CA GLY A 104 13.21 5.13 -6.31
C GLY A 104 11.71 4.84 -6.13
N LEU A 105 11.02 5.54 -5.24
CA LEU A 105 9.60 5.30 -4.90
C LEU A 105 8.67 5.43 -6.12
N LYS A 106 9.02 6.30 -7.09
CA LYS A 106 8.26 6.47 -8.33
C LYS A 106 8.11 5.17 -9.12
N TYR A 107 9.09 4.27 -9.05
CA TYR A 107 9.03 2.97 -9.74
C TYR A 107 8.06 2.02 -9.04
N SER A 108 8.02 2.03 -7.71
CA SER A 108 7.04 1.29 -6.90
C SER A 108 5.60 1.72 -7.20
N VAL A 109 5.37 3.03 -7.26
CA VAL A 109 4.06 3.62 -7.64
C VAL A 109 3.67 3.19 -9.04
N LYS A 110 4.59 3.30 -10.01
CA LYS A 110 4.35 2.90 -11.40
C LYS A 110 3.97 1.42 -11.52
N LYS A 111 4.72 0.52 -10.89
CA LYS A 111 4.47 -0.93 -10.94
C LYS A 111 3.10 -1.29 -10.35
N LEU A 112 2.69 -0.66 -9.24
CA LEU A 112 1.33 -0.87 -8.68
C LEU A 112 0.24 -0.34 -9.60
N ASN A 113 0.43 0.82 -10.24
CA ASN A 113 -0.52 1.35 -11.21
C ASN A 113 -0.70 0.42 -12.41
N GLU A 114 0.40 -0.12 -12.95
CA GLU A 114 0.37 -1.11 -14.05
C GLU A 114 -0.39 -2.37 -13.65
N ILE A 115 -0.12 -2.91 -12.44
CA ILE A 115 -0.83 -4.08 -11.91
C ILE A 115 -2.34 -3.82 -11.78
N VAL A 116 -2.74 -2.69 -11.20
CA VAL A 116 -4.16 -2.34 -11.04
C VAL A 116 -4.81 -2.17 -12.41
N TYR A 117 -4.14 -1.51 -13.35
CA TYR A 117 -4.61 -1.35 -14.71
C TYR A 117 -4.82 -2.69 -15.43
N ASP A 118 -3.85 -3.59 -15.37
CA ASP A 118 -3.92 -4.92 -15.99
C ASP A 118 -5.06 -5.77 -15.43
N LEU A 119 -5.31 -5.71 -14.12
CA LEU A 119 -6.42 -6.41 -13.49
C LEU A 119 -7.77 -5.78 -13.82
N SER A 120 -7.82 -4.44 -13.91
CA SER A 120 -9.02 -3.69 -14.30
C SER A 120 -9.47 -4.07 -15.71
N LEU A 121 -8.53 -4.13 -16.66
CA LEU A 121 -8.84 -4.52 -18.05
C LEU A 121 -9.39 -5.94 -18.17
N ARG A 122 -9.06 -6.83 -17.21
CA ARG A 122 -9.52 -8.22 -17.18
C ARG A 122 -10.81 -8.42 -16.37
N GLY A 123 -11.36 -7.36 -15.79
CA GLY A 123 -12.53 -7.46 -14.90
C GLY A 123 -12.25 -8.20 -13.60
N LEU A 124 -10.99 -8.26 -13.17
CA LEU A 124 -10.56 -9.04 -11.99
C LEU A 124 -10.51 -8.21 -10.71
N LEU A 125 -10.92 -6.94 -10.75
CA LEU A 125 -11.00 -6.09 -9.56
C LEU A 125 -12.41 -6.17 -8.96
N HIS A 126 -12.51 -6.51 -7.67
CA HIS A 126 -13.74 -6.32 -6.89
C HIS A 126 -13.50 -5.14 -5.95
N TYR A 127 -13.79 -3.94 -6.46
CA TYR A 127 -13.75 -2.72 -5.66
C TYR A 127 -14.81 -1.76 -6.21
N GLU A 128 -15.80 -1.38 -5.41
CA GLU A 128 -16.70 -0.29 -5.80
C GLU A 128 -15.94 1.03 -5.75
N ILE A 129 -15.56 1.53 -6.93
CA ILE A 129 -15.12 2.91 -7.09
C ILE A 129 -16.38 3.78 -7.02
N ASN A 130 -16.71 4.28 -5.82
CA ASN A 130 -17.64 5.41 -5.71
C ASN A 130 -16.90 6.66 -6.20
N LEU A 131 -17.03 6.93 -7.50
CA LEU A 131 -16.77 8.25 -8.09
C LEU A 131 -17.82 9.20 -7.52
N ILE A 132 -17.37 10.18 -6.74
CA ILE A 132 -18.11 11.44 -6.55
C ILE A 132 -17.86 12.28 -7.81
#